data_AF-A0A2T0WSL5-F1
#
_entry.id   AF-A0A2T0WSL5-F1
#
_cell.length_a   1.000
_cell.length_b   1.000
_cell.length_c   1.000
_cell.angle_alpha   90.00
_cell.angle_beta   90.00
_cell.angle_gamma   90.00
#
_symmetry.space_group_name_H-M   'P 1'
#
loop_
_entity.id
_entity.type
_entity.pdbx_description
1 polymer ?
#
loop_
_entity_poly.entity_id
_entity_poly.type
_entity_poly.pdbx_seq_one_letter_code
_entity_poly.pdbx_strand_id
1 'polypeptide(L)'
;MKKLLMIAVIFSLTFASAFAQRDVERKSINPEERAERSADRLAEKLDLSEEQKKQVYELNLQTAEARKARMEARRTEMEQNREAHHAKMEAILSPEQKEKWNELQESNRRRGGEMRRGDDNRRNQYRKGGNNRGGKASSPRGSGGRGR
;
A
#
# COMPACT_ATOMS: atom_id res chain seq x y z
N MET A 1 -1.42 7.47 50.73
CA MET A 1 -2.52 7.45 49.74
C MET A 1 -2.28 8.52 48.69
N LYS A 2 -2.59 8.22 47.41
CA LYS A 2 -2.30 8.95 46.14
C LYS A 2 -1.03 8.41 45.44
N LYS A 3 -1.03 7.17 44.94
CA LYS A 3 -1.47 6.67 43.61
C LYS A 3 -0.66 7.28 42.44
N LEU A 4 -0.08 6.37 41.63
CA LEU A 4 0.45 6.52 40.26
C LEU A 4 1.98 6.66 40.08
N LEU A 5 2.73 5.64 40.49
CA LEU A 5 3.97 5.24 39.80
C LEU A 5 3.73 3.87 39.17
N MET A 6 3.24 3.85 37.93
CA MET A 6 3.26 2.70 37.00
C MET A 6 2.86 3.19 35.61
N ILE A 7 3.78 3.88 34.93
CA ILE A 7 3.79 3.95 33.46
C ILE A 7 5.21 3.60 33.04
N ALA A 8 5.54 2.32 33.21
CA ALA A 8 6.72 1.70 32.66
C ALA A 8 6.23 0.53 31.81
N VAL A 9 6.56 0.60 30.52
CA VAL A 9 6.70 -0.57 29.64
C VAL A 9 5.40 -1.32 29.33
N ILE A 10 4.62 -0.77 28.40
CA ILE A 10 3.88 -1.59 27.43
C ILE A 10 4.26 -1.09 26.03
N PHE A 11 5.54 -1.22 25.69
CA PHE A 11 6.07 -0.96 24.34
C PHE A 11 6.45 -2.26 23.62
N SER A 12 5.90 -3.39 24.05
CA SER A 12 6.29 -4.70 23.54
C SER A 12 5.11 -5.65 23.49
N LEU A 13 4.24 -5.45 22.50
CA LEU A 13 3.42 -6.52 21.92
C LEU A 13 3.53 -6.49 20.39
N THR A 14 4.40 -7.37 19.90
CA THR A 14 4.20 -8.30 18.77
C THR A 14 3.80 -7.76 17.40
N PHE A 15 4.68 -7.83 16.39
CA PHE A 15 4.99 -8.98 15.51
C PHE A 15 4.15 -9.00 14.22
N ALA A 16 4.85 -9.21 13.09
CA ALA A 16 4.38 -9.64 11.78
C ALA A 16 3.48 -8.69 10.94
N SER A 17 4.13 -8.12 9.91
CA SER A 17 3.64 -7.93 8.54
C SER A 17 2.12 -7.99 8.31
N ALA A 18 1.46 -6.83 8.38
CA ALA A 18 0.11 -6.63 7.85
C ALA A 18 0.17 -5.78 6.57
N PHE A 19 0.21 -6.50 5.45
CA PHE A 19 -0.31 -6.17 4.14
C PHE A 19 -0.84 -4.74 3.86
N ALA A 20 -0.27 -4.18 2.79
CA ALA A 20 -0.98 -3.46 1.71
C ALA A 20 -1.52 -2.04 1.93
N GLN A 21 -1.03 -1.11 1.08
CA GLN A 21 -1.77 -0.11 0.24
C GLN A 21 -0.90 1.16 0.07
N ARG A 22 0.09 1.19 -0.84
CA ARG A 22 0.06 1.82 -2.19
C ARG A 22 -0.59 3.21 -2.26
N ASP A 23 0.22 4.26 -2.38
CA ASP A 23 0.03 5.27 -3.44
C ASP A 23 1.31 5.29 -4.27
N VAL A 24 1.36 4.38 -5.24
CA VAL A 24 1.91 4.79 -6.53
C VAL A 24 0.76 5.61 -7.12
N GLU A 25 1.04 6.76 -7.74
CA GLU A 25 0.13 7.34 -8.73
C GLU A 25 0.06 6.34 -9.90
N ARG A 26 -0.62 5.22 -9.62
CA ARG A 26 -1.09 4.31 -10.62
C ARG A 26 -2.07 5.20 -11.33
N LYS A 27 -1.71 5.63 -12.54
CA LYS A 27 -2.68 5.89 -13.61
C LYS A 27 -3.81 4.94 -13.31
N SER A 28 -4.94 5.44 -12.81
CA SER A 28 -5.97 4.60 -12.22
C SER A 28 -6.38 3.67 -13.34
N ILE A 29 -5.86 2.43 -13.34
CA ILE A 29 -6.05 1.51 -14.46
C ILE A 29 -7.56 1.42 -14.53
N ASN A 30 -8.09 1.86 -15.67
CA ASN A 30 -9.53 1.96 -15.86
C ASN A 30 -10.13 0.59 -15.51
N PRO A 31 -11.22 0.49 -14.72
CA PRO A 31 -11.80 -0.80 -14.34
C PRO A 31 -11.93 -1.78 -15.52
N GLU A 32 -12.28 -1.27 -16.69
CA GLU A 32 -12.37 -1.92 -17.99
C GLU A 32 -11.02 -2.46 -18.46
N GLU A 33 -9.99 -1.62 -18.53
CA GLU A 33 -8.63 -2.06 -18.91
C GLU A 33 -8.08 -3.12 -17.94
N ARG A 34 -8.47 -3.02 -16.66
CA ARG A 34 -8.07 -3.98 -15.64
C ARG A 34 -8.80 -5.30 -15.80
N ALA A 35 -10.09 -5.25 -16.12
CA ALA A 35 -10.92 -6.42 -16.38
C ALA A 35 -10.44 -7.16 -17.62
N GLU A 36 -10.17 -6.42 -18.70
CA GLU A 36 -9.67 -6.96 -19.98
C GLU A 36 -8.34 -7.70 -19.80
N ARG A 37 -7.33 -7.04 -19.23
CA ARG A 37 -6.03 -7.69 -18.94
C ARG A 37 -6.15 -8.89 -18.01
N SER A 38 -7.20 -8.94 -17.20
CA SER A 38 -7.45 -10.09 -16.33
C SER A 38 -8.08 -11.23 -17.09
N ALA A 39 -9.06 -10.94 -17.95
CA ALA A 39 -9.70 -11.91 -18.82
C ALA A 39 -8.68 -12.49 -19.82
N ASP A 40 -7.88 -11.67 -20.49
CA ASP A 40 -6.82 -12.12 -21.41
C ASP A 40 -5.86 -13.12 -20.77
N ARG A 41 -5.35 -12.76 -19.59
CA ARG A 41 -4.40 -13.61 -18.86
C ARG A 41 -5.04 -14.94 -18.43
N LEU A 42 -6.33 -14.93 -18.08
CA LEU A 42 -7.03 -16.15 -17.69
C LEU A 42 -7.36 -17.00 -18.92
N ALA A 43 -7.72 -16.38 -20.03
CA ALA A 43 -7.94 -17.05 -21.31
C ALA A 43 -6.67 -17.77 -21.77
N GLU A 44 -5.51 -17.10 -21.74
CA GLU A 44 -4.23 -17.70 -22.10
C GLU A 44 -3.80 -18.83 -21.15
N LYS A 45 -4.01 -18.68 -19.84
CA LYS A 45 -3.52 -19.66 -18.86
C LYS A 45 -4.39 -20.89 -18.71
N LEU A 46 -5.67 -20.78 -19.05
CA LEU A 46 -6.66 -21.82 -18.85
C LEU A 46 -7.26 -22.29 -20.18
N ASP A 47 -6.73 -21.81 -21.31
CA ASP A 47 -7.22 -22.09 -22.66
C ASP A 47 -8.73 -21.86 -22.79
N LEU A 48 -9.23 -20.71 -22.29
CA LEU A 48 -10.66 -20.39 -22.30
C LEU A 48 -11.16 -20.11 -23.71
N SER A 49 -12.41 -20.50 -24.00
CA SER A 49 -13.11 -20.06 -25.20
C SER A 49 -13.43 -18.56 -25.16
N GLU A 50 -13.79 -17.98 -26.31
CA GLU A 50 -14.20 -16.56 -26.40
C GLU A 50 -15.43 -16.25 -25.52
N GLU A 51 -16.42 -17.14 -25.50
CA GLU A 51 -17.58 -17.01 -24.62
C GLU A 51 -17.19 -17.02 -23.14
N GLN A 52 -16.29 -17.92 -22.74
CA GLN A 52 -15.80 -17.99 -21.35
C GLN A 52 -14.97 -16.76 -20.99
N LYS A 53 -14.12 -16.29 -21.91
CA LYS A 53 -13.34 -15.05 -21.74
C LYS A 53 -14.27 -13.86 -21.54
N LYS A 54 -15.34 -13.74 -22.32
CA LYS A 54 -16.34 -12.67 -22.18
C LYS A 54 -17.03 -12.70 -20.82
N GLN A 55 -17.44 -13.88 -20.34
CA GLN A 55 -18.02 -14.02 -19.00
C GLN A 55 -17.04 -13.62 -17.89
N VAL A 56 -15.76 -14.01 -18.03
CA VAL A 56 -14.70 -13.62 -17.09
C VAL A 56 -14.43 -12.11 -17.13
N TYR A 57 -14.48 -11.49 -18.31
CA TYR A 57 -14.38 -10.04 -18.45
C TYR A 57 -15.50 -9.33 -17.68
N GLU A 58 -16.76 -9.69 -17.92
CA GLU A 58 -17.92 -9.08 -17.27
C GLU A 58 -17.85 -9.22 -15.74
N LEU A 59 -17.49 -10.40 -15.24
CA LEU A 59 -17.29 -10.65 -13.81
C LEU A 59 -16.19 -9.75 -13.21
N ASN A 60 -15.07 -9.63 -13.92
CA ASN A 60 -13.94 -8.81 -13.47
C ASN A 60 -14.27 -7.31 -13.51
N LEU A 61 -15.05 -6.87 -14.49
CA LEU A 61 -15.50 -5.49 -14.60
C LEU A 61 -16.37 -5.10 -13.42
N GLN A 62 -17.43 -5.87 -13.13
CA GLN A 62 -18.30 -5.65 -11.98
C GLN A 62 -17.50 -5.59 -10.67
N THR A 63 -16.55 -6.53 -10.50
CA THR A 63 -15.67 -6.56 -9.33
C THR A 63 -14.78 -5.30 -9.24
N ALA A 64 -14.26 -4.84 -10.38
CA ALA A 64 -13.40 -3.66 -10.44
C ALA A 64 -14.17 -2.37 -10.14
N GLU A 65 -15.39 -2.22 -10.66
CA GLU A 65 -16.29 -1.11 -10.39
C GLU A 65 -16.73 -1.06 -8.93
N ALA A 66 -17.21 -2.19 -8.38
CA ALA A 66 -17.59 -2.29 -6.97
C ALA A 66 -16.41 -1.92 -6.05
N ARG A 67 -15.21 -2.34 -6.41
CA ARG A 67 -13.99 -1.96 -5.70
C ARG A 67 -13.69 -0.47 -5.81
N LYS A 68 -13.87 0.15 -6.98
CA LYS A 68 -13.68 1.59 -7.18
C LYS A 68 -14.62 2.39 -6.28
N ALA A 69 -15.91 2.06 -6.31
CA ALA A 69 -16.92 2.70 -5.47
C ALA A 69 -16.60 2.57 -3.97
N ARG A 70 -16.20 1.38 -3.51
CA ARG A 70 -15.79 1.17 -2.11
C ARG A 70 -14.57 2.00 -1.71
N MET A 71 -13.60 2.14 -2.61
CA MET A 71 -12.40 2.94 -2.36
C MET A 71 -12.71 4.43 -2.29
N GLU A 72 -13.60 4.92 -3.14
CA GLU A 72 -14.07 6.31 -3.12
C GLU A 72 -14.82 6.61 -1.83
N ALA A 73 -15.78 5.77 -1.44
CA ALA A 73 -16.51 5.93 -0.18
C ALA A 73 -15.57 5.94 1.04
N ARG A 74 -14.62 5.00 1.10
CA ARG A 74 -13.61 4.94 2.16
C ARG A 74 -12.71 6.18 2.17
N ARG A 75 -12.36 6.74 1.01
CA ARG A 75 -11.55 7.95 0.93
C ARG A 75 -12.26 9.13 1.58
N THR A 76 -13.54 9.32 1.26
CA THR A 76 -14.36 10.37 1.87
C THR A 76 -14.48 10.19 3.39
N GLU A 77 -14.76 8.97 3.85
CA GLU A 77 -14.85 8.67 5.29
C GLU A 77 -13.53 8.96 6.02
N MET A 78 -12.40 8.56 5.44
CA MET A 78 -11.08 8.82 6.01
C MET A 78 -10.75 10.31 6.08
N GLU A 79 -11.14 11.09 5.06
CA GLU A 79 -10.93 12.54 5.04
C GLU A 79 -11.73 13.23 6.15
N GLN A 80 -13.02 12.90 6.27
CA GLN A 80 -13.88 13.40 7.34
C GLN A 80 -13.34 13.04 8.73
N ASN A 81 -12.94 11.79 8.94
CA ASN A 81 -12.36 11.35 10.21
C ASN A 81 -11.05 12.08 10.51
N ARG A 82 -10.21 12.34 9.48
CA ARG A 82 -8.96 13.09 9.65
C ARG A 82 -9.23 14.53 10.07
N GLU A 83 -10.18 15.20 9.44
CA GLU A 83 -10.58 16.58 9.78
C GLU A 83 -11.18 16.67 11.17
N ALA A 84 -12.11 15.77 11.51
CA ALA A 84 -12.71 15.72 12.84
C ALA A 84 -11.66 15.47 13.94
N HIS A 85 -10.72 14.55 13.69
CA HIS A 85 -9.60 14.32 14.60
C HIS A 85 -8.70 15.55 14.71
N HIS A 86 -8.40 16.21 13.59
CA HIS A 86 -7.60 17.42 13.56
C HIS A 86 -8.22 18.54 14.40
N ALA A 87 -9.51 18.81 14.23
CA ALA A 87 -10.23 19.82 15.00
C ALA A 87 -10.23 19.51 16.51
N LYS A 88 -10.45 18.25 16.88
CA LYS A 88 -10.38 17.81 18.30
C LYS A 88 -8.98 18.00 18.88
N MET A 89 -7.94 17.70 18.12
CA MET A 89 -6.56 17.93 18.53
C MET A 89 -6.28 19.42 18.74
N GLU A 90 -6.67 20.28 17.80
CA GLU A 90 -6.49 21.72 17.94
C GLU A 90 -7.16 22.31 19.18
N ALA A 91 -8.33 21.78 19.57
CA ALA A 91 -9.05 22.23 20.77
C ALA A 91 -8.36 21.82 22.09
N ILE A 92 -7.52 20.78 22.08
CA ILE A 92 -6.80 20.28 23.27
C ILE A 92 -5.46 21.01 23.46
N LEU A 93 -4.84 21.48 22.38
CA LEU A 93 -3.51 22.07 22.40
C LEU A 93 -3.52 23.54 22.80
N SER A 94 -2.53 23.95 23.59
CA SER A 94 -2.21 25.37 23.77
C SER A 94 -1.60 25.98 22.50
N PRO A 95 -1.56 27.32 22.35
CA PRO A 95 -1.02 27.97 21.16
C PRO A 95 0.42 27.53 20.81
N GLU A 96 1.30 27.47 21.80
CA GLU A 96 2.70 27.05 21.62
C GLU A 96 2.82 25.57 21.23
N GLN A 97 1.92 24.70 21.73
CA GLN A 97 1.90 23.29 21.35
C GLN A 97 1.33 23.09 19.94
N LYS A 98 0.39 23.93 19.51
CA LYS A 98 -0.18 23.90 18.15
C LYS A 98 0.88 24.20 17.10
N GLU A 99 1.76 25.16 17.36
CA GLU A 99 2.89 25.49 16.47
C GLU A 99 3.81 24.28 16.26
N LYS A 100 4.28 23.67 17.36
CA LYS A 100 5.12 22.45 17.31
C LYS A 100 4.41 21.28 16.62
N TRP A 101 3.10 21.13 16.83
CA TRP A 101 2.32 20.08 16.20
C TRP A 101 2.18 20.28 14.69
N ASN A 102 2.00 21.52 14.23
CA ASN A 102 1.96 21.85 12.80
C ASN A 102 3.30 21.56 12.12
N GLU A 103 4.42 21.94 12.74
CA GLU A 103 5.75 21.61 12.25
C GLU A 103 5.97 20.08 12.14
N LEU A 104 5.51 19.34 13.15
CA LEU A 104 5.59 17.88 13.14
C LEU A 104 4.75 17.27 12.01
N GLN A 105 3.53 17.77 11.79
CA GLN A 105 2.69 17.32 10.66
C GLN A 105 3.38 17.57 9.32
N GLU A 106 3.92 18.77 9.11
CA GLU A 106 4.59 19.15 7.88
C GLU A 106 5.86 18.31 7.64
N SER A 107 6.67 18.11 8.68
CA SER A 107 7.84 17.21 8.63
C SER A 107 7.45 15.79 8.26
N ASN A 108 6.38 15.26 8.87
CA ASN A 108 5.87 13.92 8.58
C ASN A 108 5.36 13.81 7.13
N ARG A 109 4.69 14.85 6.61
CA ARG A 109 4.26 14.91 5.20
C ARG A 109 5.45 14.90 4.25
N ARG A 110 6.48 15.70 4.53
CA ARG A 110 7.72 15.76 3.72
C ARG A 110 8.46 14.43 3.71
N ARG A 111 8.70 13.84 4.89
CA ARG A 111 9.34 12.52 5.02
C ARG A 111 8.55 11.43 4.29
N GLY A 112 7.22 11.44 4.42
CA GLY A 112 6.35 10.54 3.66
C GLY A 112 6.50 10.70 2.15
N GLY A 113 6.62 11.94 1.67
CA GLY A 113 6.88 12.25 0.26
C GLY A 113 8.27 11.81 -0.24
N GLU A 114 9.31 12.03 0.57
CA GLU A 114 10.69 11.64 0.26
C GLU A 114 10.86 10.12 0.21
N MET A 115 10.27 9.41 1.18
CA MET A 115 10.29 7.94 1.20
C MET A 115 9.59 7.35 -0.03
N ARG A 116 8.48 7.96 -0.47
CA ARG A 116 7.80 7.57 -1.73
C ARG A 116 8.71 7.77 -2.94
N ARG A 117 9.34 8.94 -3.07
CA ARG A 117 10.27 9.23 -4.20
C ARG A 117 11.49 8.31 -4.22
N GLY A 118 12.03 7.94 -3.06
CA GLY A 118 13.18 7.03 -2.95
C GLY A 118 12.84 5.58 -3.32
N ASP A 119 11.64 5.11 -3.01
CA ASP A 119 11.16 3.79 -3.43
C ASP A 119 10.89 3.74 -4.95
N ASP A 120 10.28 4.80 -5.50
CA ASP A 120 10.02 4.93 -6.93
C ASP A 120 11.31 4.88 -7.76
N ASN A 121 12.37 5.58 -7.30
CA ASN A 121 13.66 5.57 -7.98
C ASN A 121 14.32 4.18 -7.97
N ARG A 122 14.30 3.47 -6.84
CA ARG A 122 14.82 2.09 -6.74
C ARG A 122 14.05 1.11 -7.63
N ARG A 123 12.72 1.26 -7.69
CA ARG A 123 11.87 0.42 -8.53
C ARG A 123 12.07 0.67 -10.03
N ASN A 124 12.28 1.93 -10.42
CA ASN A 124 12.57 2.31 -11.80
C ASN A 124 13.94 1.80 -12.26
N GLN A 125 14.96 1.84 -11.38
CA GLN A 125 16.27 1.24 -11.65
C GLN A 125 16.19 -0.27 -11.88
N TYR A 126 15.41 -0.99 -11.07
CA TYR A 126 15.18 -2.44 -11.27
C TYR A 126 14.45 -2.75 -12.60
N ARG A 127 13.51 -1.88 -13.02
CA ARG A 127 12.77 -2.04 -14.28
C ARG A 127 13.63 -1.76 -15.51
N LYS A 128 14.56 -0.80 -15.44
CA LYS A 128 15.50 -0.47 -16.52
C LYS A 128 16.64 -1.50 -16.65
N GLY A 129 17.04 -2.15 -15.55
CA GLY A 129 18.06 -3.21 -15.54
C GLY A 129 17.58 -4.61 -15.95
N GLY A 130 16.27 -4.83 -16.06
CA GLY A 130 15.68 -6.13 -16.40
C GLY A 130 15.65 -6.46 -17.90
N ASN A 131 15.97 -5.51 -18.78
CA ASN A 131 15.87 -5.69 -20.23
C ASN A 131 17.12 -6.27 -20.90
N ASN A 132 18.08 -6.82 -20.11
CA ASN A 132 19.29 -7.42 -20.69
C ASN A 132 19.81 -8.65 -19.92
N ARG A 133 18.94 -9.64 -19.64
CA ARG A 133 19.37 -11.01 -19.30
C ARG A 133 18.41 -12.05 -19.86
N GLY A 134 18.43 -12.21 -21.19
CA GLY A 134 18.41 -13.55 -21.75
C GLY A 134 19.75 -14.22 -21.40
N GLY A 135 19.71 -15.37 -20.72
CA GLY A 135 20.90 -16.20 -20.47
C GLY A 135 21.19 -16.51 -19.01
N LYS A 136 20.77 -17.71 -18.60
CA LYS A 136 21.39 -18.63 -17.62
C LYS A 136 22.18 -18.02 -16.44
N ALA A 137 21.68 -18.23 -15.22
CA ALA A 137 22.49 -18.71 -14.10
C ALA A 137 21.59 -19.17 -12.93
N SER A 138 21.51 -20.48 -12.78
CA SER A 138 21.11 -21.21 -11.57
C SER A 138 21.84 -20.69 -10.32
N SER A 139 21.10 -20.32 -9.27
CA SER A 139 21.68 -20.08 -7.95
C SER A 139 21.76 -21.41 -7.16
N PRO A 140 22.91 -21.78 -6.55
CA PRO A 140 22.99 -22.94 -5.69
C PRO A 140 22.39 -22.62 -4.32
N ARG A 141 21.46 -23.48 -3.86
CA ARG A 141 21.00 -23.51 -2.47
C ARG A 141 22.16 -23.90 -1.56
N GLY A 142 22.70 -22.95 -0.81
CA GLY A 142 23.71 -23.22 0.22
C GLY A 142 23.10 -23.96 1.42
N SER A 143 23.42 -25.24 1.54
CA SER A 143 23.25 -26.03 2.77
C SER A 143 24.44 -25.75 3.70
N GLY A 144 24.25 -24.88 4.69
CA GLY A 144 25.20 -24.69 5.80
C GLY A 144 24.87 -25.63 6.95
N GLY A 145 25.57 -26.76 7.03
CA GLY A 145 25.47 -27.74 8.11
C GLY A 145 25.91 -27.16 9.47
N ARG A 146 25.21 -27.58 10.52
CA ARG A 146 25.64 -27.39 11.91
C ARG A 146 26.58 -28.55 12.28
N GLY A 147 27.85 -28.22 12.45
CA GLY A 147 28.84 -29.08 13.10
C GLY A 147 28.54 -29.24 14.59
N ARG A 148 29.02 -30.36 15.12
CA ARG A 148 28.84 -30.92 16.46
C ARG A 148 29.29 -29.99 17.58
#